data_AF-A0A1Q5TJW4-F1
#
_entry.id   AF-A0A1Q5TJW4-F1
#
_cell.length_a   1.000
_cell.length_b   1.000
_cell.length_c   1.000
_cell.angle_alpha   90.00
_cell.angle_beta   90.00
_cell.angle_gamma   90.00
#
_symmetry.space_group_name_H-M   'P 1'
#
loop_
_entity.id
_entity.type
_entity.pdbx_description
1 polymer ?
#
loop_
_entity_poly.entity_id
_entity_poly.type
_entity_poly.pdbx_seq_one_letter_code
_entity_poly.pdbx_strand_id
1 'polypeptide(L)'
;MTVTTHPRDPPPLGELAAIIQRSLQANFASASVSVVECPDLRQPPFHLASSGLSGNPCIADVGGQPNLFPRPNFDAKFNLRSLAKDMQMTEGEGGFLIGAGAAPFHETGYNAELAVNLYTPPGPHAGNDDPDIDQVRNGSRIIQVNQDGSSCCEVIKSLDCGLMVNLFGSSGDTGPVLKITARTRTGEQNFTNCIRLGLADHYGDSRPISLGGVFILKAGKAKFHIMPDFPKEENLPFRDREQLEKEWLTYHDFEAPVICLTVMHSSDPERLGLRMEHTHCFEVERNRKGGHYHYDLQDGGEEVEYEAYLNVASTVYRIDRPEA
;
A
#
# COMPACT_ATOMS: atom_id res chain seq x y z
N MET A 1 19.89 9.33 4.95
CA MET A 1 19.40 8.07 4.36
C MET A 1 20.04 7.94 2.99
N THR A 2 20.44 6.73 2.61
CA THR A 2 20.93 6.46 1.25
C THR A 2 19.74 6.29 0.32
N VAL A 3 19.75 6.96 -0.83
CA VAL A 3 18.68 6.86 -1.85
C VAL A 3 19.28 6.34 -3.15
N THR A 4 18.73 5.27 -3.71
CA THR A 4 19.03 4.84 -5.07
C THR A 4 17.78 4.93 -5.94
N THR A 5 17.97 5.39 -7.18
CA THR A 5 16.89 5.66 -8.13
C THR A 5 16.95 4.64 -9.27
N HIS A 6 15.82 4.00 -9.55
CA HIS A 6 15.72 2.91 -10.52
C HIS A 6 14.59 3.23 -11.52
N PRO A 7 14.93 3.78 -12.70
CA PRO A 7 13.95 4.04 -13.74
C PRO A 7 13.23 2.75 -14.17
N ARG A 8 11.97 2.92 -14.56
CA ARG A 8 11.12 1.89 -15.14
C ARG A 8 10.65 2.39 -16.51
N ASP A 9 10.55 1.47 -17.46
CA ASP A 9 9.99 1.74 -18.78
C ASP A 9 8.67 0.95 -18.94
N PRO A 10 7.60 1.35 -18.21
CA PRO A 10 6.36 0.61 -18.28
C PRO A 10 5.68 0.78 -19.65
N PRO A 11 5.00 -0.26 -20.15
CA PRO A 11 4.19 -0.14 -21.35
C PRO A 11 2.94 0.72 -21.10
N PRO A 12 2.25 1.14 -22.17
CA PRO A 12 0.99 1.87 -22.05
C PRO A 12 -0.04 1.10 -21.21
N LEU A 13 -0.88 1.84 -20.47
CA LEU A 13 -1.90 1.24 -19.60
C LEU A 13 -2.83 0.26 -20.32
N GLY A 14 -3.12 0.47 -21.61
CA GLY A 14 -3.95 -0.45 -22.39
C GLY A 14 -3.34 -1.84 -22.58
N GLU A 15 -2.02 -1.92 -22.70
CA GLU A 15 -1.28 -3.19 -22.79
C GLU A 15 -1.28 -3.91 -21.44
N LEU A 16 -1.01 -3.16 -20.36
CA LEU A 16 -1.10 -3.66 -18.99
C LEU A 16 -2.51 -4.18 -18.68
N ALA A 17 -3.55 -3.43 -19.07
CA ALA A 17 -4.95 -3.82 -18.88
C ALA A 17 -5.26 -5.19 -19.49
N ALA A 18 -4.81 -5.43 -20.74
CA ALA A 18 -5.05 -6.69 -21.43
C ALA A 18 -4.37 -7.89 -20.74
N ILE A 19 -3.15 -7.70 -20.22
CA ILE A 19 -2.39 -8.75 -19.53
C ILE A 19 -3.00 -9.04 -18.16
N ILE A 20 -3.30 -7.99 -17.39
CA ILE A 20 -3.90 -8.12 -16.06
C ILE A 20 -5.29 -8.76 -16.17
N GLN A 21 -6.09 -8.38 -17.17
CA GLN A 21 -7.40 -9.00 -17.40
C GLN A 21 -7.28 -10.50 -17.66
N ARG A 22 -6.35 -10.91 -18.52
CA ARG A 22 -6.13 -12.33 -18.80
C ARG A 22 -5.74 -13.12 -17.55
N SER A 23 -4.82 -12.57 -16.75
CA SER A 23 -4.40 -13.18 -15.48
C SER A 23 -5.57 -13.34 -14.52
N LEU A 24 -6.34 -12.26 -14.31
CA LEU A 24 -7.51 -12.29 -13.42
C LEU A 24 -8.59 -13.25 -13.90
N GLN A 25 -8.88 -13.32 -15.20
CA GLN A 25 -9.87 -14.26 -15.75
C GLN A 25 -9.46 -15.74 -15.64
N ALA A 26 -8.17 -16.03 -15.45
CA ALA A 26 -7.71 -17.38 -15.14
C ALA A 26 -7.90 -17.75 -13.65
N ASN A 27 -8.12 -16.76 -12.77
CA ASN A 27 -8.12 -16.94 -11.32
C ASN A 27 -9.44 -16.51 -10.64
N PHE A 28 -10.30 -15.78 -11.34
CA PHE A 28 -11.60 -15.30 -10.90
C PHE A 28 -12.66 -15.62 -11.95
N ALA A 29 -13.87 -16.01 -11.50
CA ALA A 29 -14.96 -16.37 -12.40
C ALA A 29 -15.43 -15.19 -13.26
N SER A 30 -15.32 -13.97 -12.74
CA SER A 30 -15.57 -12.73 -13.48
C SER A 30 -14.48 -11.72 -13.19
N ALA A 31 -13.85 -11.20 -14.25
CA ALA A 31 -12.90 -10.11 -14.13
C ALA A 31 -12.91 -9.23 -15.38
N SER A 32 -12.71 -7.93 -15.15
CA SER A 32 -12.63 -6.90 -16.19
C SER A 32 -11.54 -5.90 -15.83
N VAL A 33 -10.77 -5.48 -16.83
CA VAL A 33 -9.76 -4.41 -16.69
C VAL A 33 -9.90 -3.45 -17.86
N SER A 34 -9.96 -2.16 -17.54
CA SER A 34 -10.09 -1.10 -18.54
C SER A 34 -9.27 0.11 -18.15
N VAL A 35 -8.88 0.91 -19.14
CA VAL A 35 -8.30 2.23 -18.89
C VAL A 35 -9.44 3.24 -18.87
N VAL A 36 -9.57 3.98 -17.78
CA VAL A 36 -10.62 4.97 -17.58
C VAL A 36 -10.01 6.27 -17.08
N GLU A 37 -10.72 7.38 -17.25
CA GLU A 37 -10.44 8.59 -16.49
C GLU A 37 -10.69 8.31 -15.00
N CYS A 38 -9.74 8.66 -14.14
CA CYS A 38 -9.82 8.41 -12.71
C CYS A 38 -11.07 9.10 -12.12
N PRO A 39 -11.95 8.37 -11.41
CA PRO A 39 -13.02 9.01 -10.66
C PRO A 39 -12.41 9.80 -9.50
N ASP A 40 -13.16 10.74 -8.93
CA ASP A 40 -12.71 11.46 -7.73
C ASP A 40 -12.60 10.50 -6.53
N LEU A 41 -11.37 10.06 -6.23
CA LEU A 41 -11.10 9.08 -5.17
C LEU A 41 -11.27 9.63 -3.75
N ARG A 42 -11.52 10.95 -3.60
CA ARG A 42 -11.94 11.52 -2.30
C ARG A 42 -13.34 11.08 -1.91
N GLN A 43 -14.17 10.73 -2.90
CA GLN A 43 -15.54 10.34 -2.69
C GLN A 43 -15.66 8.88 -2.21
N PRO A 44 -16.80 8.49 -1.63
CA PRO A 44 -17.11 7.09 -1.40
C PRO A 44 -16.95 6.26 -2.69
N PRO A 45 -16.44 5.02 -2.60
CA PRO A 45 -16.14 4.31 -1.36
C PRO A 45 -14.67 4.46 -0.89
N PHE A 46 -13.83 5.28 -1.52
CA PHE A 46 -12.37 5.25 -1.32
C PHE A 46 -11.85 6.24 -0.29
N HIS A 47 -12.48 7.41 -0.15
CA HIS A 47 -12.15 8.39 0.90
C HIS A 47 -10.66 8.77 0.95
N LEU A 48 -9.99 8.85 -0.20
CA LEU A 48 -8.58 9.22 -0.28
C LEU A 48 -8.37 10.73 -0.06
N ALA A 49 -7.14 11.10 0.26
CA ALA A 49 -6.75 12.50 0.45
C ALA A 49 -6.52 13.26 -0.87
N SER A 50 -6.50 12.56 -2.00
CA SER A 50 -6.42 13.18 -3.34
C SER A 50 -7.48 12.63 -4.28
N SER A 51 -7.81 13.41 -5.32
CA SER A 51 -8.82 13.07 -6.32
C SER A 51 -8.39 11.97 -7.28
N GLY A 52 -7.09 11.81 -7.54
CA GLY A 52 -6.61 10.80 -8.48
C GLY A 52 -5.22 10.25 -8.16
N LEU A 53 -4.70 9.46 -9.10
CA LEU A 53 -3.44 8.70 -9.01
C LEU A 53 -2.46 9.03 -10.14
N SER A 54 -2.71 10.12 -10.87
CA SER A 54 -1.93 10.52 -12.04
C SER A 54 -0.94 11.64 -11.71
N GLY A 55 -0.06 11.93 -12.68
CA GLY A 55 1.03 12.88 -12.53
C GLY A 55 2.28 12.20 -11.95
N ASN A 56 3.30 12.04 -12.78
CA ASN A 56 4.61 11.47 -12.45
C ASN A 56 4.60 10.29 -11.45
N PRO A 57 3.88 9.17 -11.72
CA PRO A 57 3.79 8.07 -10.78
C PRO A 57 5.15 7.44 -10.49
N CYS A 58 5.43 7.21 -9.21
CA CYS A 58 6.64 6.58 -8.70
C CYS A 58 6.35 5.71 -7.48
N ILE A 59 7.31 4.89 -7.07
CA ILE A 59 7.22 4.07 -5.85
C ILE A 59 8.47 4.29 -4.98
N ALA A 60 8.31 4.26 -3.66
CA ALA A 60 9.41 4.11 -2.73
C ALA A 60 9.30 2.80 -1.93
N ASP A 61 10.42 2.09 -1.81
CA ASP A 61 10.64 1.01 -0.85
C ASP A 61 11.65 1.50 0.19
N VAL A 62 11.14 1.82 1.38
CA VAL A 62 11.86 2.51 2.45
C VAL A 62 12.12 1.56 3.61
N GLY A 63 13.36 1.50 4.10
CA GLY A 63 13.73 0.60 5.19
C GLY A 63 13.52 -0.86 4.76
N GLY A 64 12.90 -1.69 5.58
CA GLY A 64 12.48 -3.03 5.16
C GLY A 64 12.24 -3.99 6.31
N GLN A 65 11.78 -5.21 6.01
CA GLN A 65 11.61 -6.26 7.03
C GLN A 65 12.84 -6.53 7.90
N PRO A 66 14.09 -6.40 7.43
CA PRO A 66 15.26 -6.54 8.28
C PRO A 66 15.34 -5.52 9.44
N ASN A 67 14.63 -4.38 9.33
CA ASN A 67 14.49 -3.46 10.46
C ASN A 67 13.53 -3.97 11.55
N LEU A 68 12.71 -4.99 11.28
CA LEU A 68 11.83 -5.61 12.29
C LEU A 68 12.43 -6.92 12.83
N PHE A 69 12.97 -7.75 11.93
CA PHE A 69 13.42 -9.11 12.23
C PHE A 69 14.91 -9.28 11.91
N PRO A 70 15.71 -9.94 12.78
CA PRO A 70 15.31 -10.68 13.98
C PRO A 70 15.18 -9.82 15.24
N ARG A 71 15.56 -8.54 15.18
CA ARG A 71 15.41 -7.60 16.29
C ARG A 71 14.93 -6.27 15.71
N PRO A 72 13.91 -5.62 16.30
CA PRO A 72 13.48 -4.30 15.87
C PRO A 72 14.62 -3.28 15.96
N ASN A 73 14.90 -2.62 14.85
CA ASN A 73 15.78 -1.47 14.76
C ASN A 73 14.97 -0.21 15.08
N PHE A 74 14.97 0.20 16.35
CA PHE A 74 14.23 1.37 16.80
C PHE A 74 14.78 2.70 16.26
N ASP A 75 15.95 2.72 15.61
CA ASP A 75 16.50 3.92 14.97
C ASP A 75 15.99 4.11 13.54
N ALA A 76 15.35 3.10 12.94
CA ALA A 76 14.71 3.19 11.63
C ALA A 76 13.40 4.02 11.72
N LYS A 77 13.56 5.34 11.72
CA LYS A 77 12.47 6.33 11.81
C LYS A 77 12.48 7.19 10.55
N PHE A 78 11.30 7.39 9.98
CA PHE A 78 11.14 8.10 8.72
C PHE A 78 10.01 9.12 8.83
N ASN A 79 10.03 10.14 7.97
CA ASN A 79 8.98 11.14 7.86
C ASN A 79 8.48 11.18 6.41
N LEU A 80 7.17 11.03 6.20
CA LEU A 80 6.53 10.94 4.89
C LEU A 80 6.80 12.17 4.01
N ARG A 81 6.91 13.37 4.61
CA ARG A 81 7.24 14.59 3.85
C ARG A 81 8.69 14.62 3.41
N SER A 82 9.61 14.15 4.25
CA SER A 82 11.02 13.98 3.86
C SER A 82 11.16 12.91 2.77
N LEU A 83 10.44 11.80 2.90
CA LEU A 83 10.42 10.73 1.88
C LEU A 83 9.88 11.23 0.54
N ALA A 84 8.84 12.06 0.51
CA ALA A 84 8.36 12.68 -0.73
C ALA A 84 9.47 13.47 -1.45
N LYS A 85 10.33 14.18 -0.70
CA LYS A 85 11.48 14.90 -1.26
C LYS A 85 12.54 13.93 -1.80
N ASP A 86 12.83 12.86 -1.06
CA ASP A 86 13.77 11.82 -1.49
C ASP A 86 13.27 11.08 -2.74
N MET A 87 11.95 10.99 -2.92
CA MET A 87 11.27 10.49 -4.13
C MET A 87 11.26 11.50 -5.28
N GLN A 88 11.93 12.65 -5.12
CA GLN A 88 11.94 13.75 -6.10
C GLN A 88 10.53 14.20 -6.51
N MET A 89 9.54 14.05 -5.63
CA MET A 89 8.23 14.66 -5.82
C MET A 89 8.43 16.16 -5.64
N THR A 90 8.26 16.92 -6.71
CA THR A 90 8.81 18.27 -6.83
C THR A 90 8.39 19.17 -5.68
N GLU A 91 9.38 19.74 -4.99
CA GLU A 91 9.12 20.71 -3.93
C GLU A 91 8.31 21.89 -4.48
N GLY A 92 7.07 22.04 -4.00
CA GLY A 92 6.17 23.11 -4.43
C GLY A 92 5.17 22.73 -5.52
N GLU A 93 5.24 21.54 -6.12
CA GLU A 93 4.18 21.04 -7.04
C GLU A 93 3.10 20.24 -6.31
N GLY A 94 3.32 19.93 -5.04
CA GLY A 94 2.43 19.09 -4.26
C GLY A 94 2.69 17.62 -4.54
N GLY A 95 1.91 16.76 -3.89
CA GLY A 95 2.12 15.34 -4.01
C GLY A 95 1.12 14.54 -3.20
N PHE A 96 0.85 13.34 -3.71
CA PHE A 96 0.00 12.36 -3.09
C PHE A 96 0.77 11.07 -2.82
N LEU A 97 0.75 10.63 -1.56
CA LEU A 97 1.35 9.40 -1.09
C LEU A 97 0.27 8.46 -0.55
N ILE A 98 0.28 7.23 -1.04
CA ILE A 98 -0.50 6.12 -0.46
C ILE A 98 0.36 4.88 -0.28
N GLY A 99 0.03 4.03 0.69
CA GLY A 99 0.74 2.77 0.85
C GLY A 99 0.64 2.14 2.24
N ALA A 100 1.64 1.33 2.56
CA ALA A 100 1.65 0.42 3.70
C ALA A 100 2.98 0.49 4.45
N GLY A 101 2.96 0.58 5.78
CA GLY A 101 4.18 0.59 6.60
C GLY A 101 3.89 0.38 8.08
N ALA A 102 4.91 0.51 8.93
CA ALA A 102 4.73 0.49 10.37
C ALA A 102 4.51 1.91 10.94
N ALA A 103 3.64 2.00 11.94
CA ALA A 103 3.31 3.24 12.62
C ALA A 103 4.53 3.85 13.35
N PRO A 104 4.52 5.17 13.63
CA PRO A 104 5.61 5.84 14.32
C PRO A 104 5.61 5.48 15.81
N PHE A 105 6.17 4.31 16.15
CA PHE A 105 6.26 3.80 17.52
C PHE A 105 6.92 4.78 18.49
N HIS A 106 7.80 5.66 18.00
CA HIS A 106 8.46 6.70 18.79
C HIS A 106 7.54 7.85 19.19
N GLU A 107 6.39 8.01 18.52
CA GLU A 107 5.37 9.01 18.87
C GLU A 107 4.15 8.36 19.55
N THR A 108 3.72 7.20 19.07
CA THR A 108 2.55 6.48 19.61
C THR A 108 2.85 5.78 20.93
N GLY A 109 4.12 5.38 21.14
CA GLY A 109 4.56 4.60 22.30
C GLY A 109 4.28 3.10 22.20
N TYR A 110 3.80 2.62 21.05
CA TYR A 110 3.49 1.21 20.78
C TYR A 110 3.62 0.88 19.28
N ASN A 111 3.78 -0.40 18.95
CA ASN A 111 3.77 -0.87 17.56
C ASN A 111 2.35 -0.95 16.97
N ALA A 112 2.22 -0.66 15.68
CA ALA A 112 0.97 -0.76 14.94
C ALA A 112 1.21 -0.74 13.43
N GLU A 113 0.19 -1.11 12.66
CA GLU A 113 0.20 -0.95 11.20
C GLU A 113 -0.15 0.49 10.82
N LEU A 114 0.41 0.97 9.71
CA LEU A 114 0.12 2.28 9.12
C LEU A 114 -0.39 2.12 7.69
N ALA A 115 -1.58 2.62 7.41
CA ALA A 115 -2.10 2.85 6.07
C ALA A 115 -1.88 4.33 5.71
N VAL A 116 -0.96 4.62 4.81
CA VAL A 116 -0.57 5.99 4.45
C VAL A 116 -1.56 6.55 3.44
N ASN A 117 -2.12 7.74 3.69
CA ASN A 117 -3.02 8.45 2.78
C ASN A 117 -2.82 9.95 2.96
N LEU A 118 -1.81 10.50 2.30
CA LEU A 118 -1.30 11.84 2.53
C LEU A 118 -1.26 12.64 1.23
N TYR A 119 -2.04 13.71 1.17
CA TYR A 119 -1.93 14.74 0.15
C TYR A 119 -1.26 15.98 0.73
N THR A 120 -0.23 16.47 0.04
CA THR A 120 0.42 17.75 0.30
C THR A 120 0.13 18.65 -0.89
N PRO A 121 -0.45 19.84 -0.70
CA PRO A 121 -0.72 20.75 -1.79
C PRO A 121 0.59 21.31 -2.37
N PRO A 122 0.56 21.80 -3.61
CA PRO A 122 1.60 22.68 -4.14
C PRO A 122 1.89 23.86 -3.21
N GLY A 123 3.06 24.48 -3.38
CA GLY A 123 3.43 25.70 -2.67
C GLY A 123 2.40 26.81 -2.93
N PRO A 124 2.36 27.87 -2.10
CA PRO A 124 1.26 28.82 -2.06
C PRO A 124 0.88 29.31 -3.45
N HIS A 125 -0.37 29.03 -3.85
CA HIS A 125 -0.94 29.52 -5.08
C HIS A 125 -1.09 31.05 -4.98
N ALA A 126 -0.24 31.79 -5.68
CA ALA A 126 -0.46 33.21 -5.87
C ALA A 126 -1.68 33.40 -6.78
N GLY A 127 -2.90 33.42 -6.21
CA GLY A 127 -4.10 33.92 -6.89
C GLY A 127 -5.33 33.02 -6.92
N ASN A 128 -5.47 32.00 -6.06
CA ASN A 128 -6.73 31.25 -5.96
C ASN A 128 -7.16 31.14 -4.49
N ASP A 129 -8.28 31.76 -4.13
CA ASP A 129 -8.80 31.82 -2.75
C ASP A 129 -9.63 30.57 -2.36
N ASP A 130 -9.33 29.38 -2.91
CA ASP A 130 -10.01 28.14 -2.53
C ASP A 130 -9.26 27.46 -1.35
N PRO A 131 -9.76 27.59 -0.10
CA PRO A 131 -9.09 27.06 1.07
C PRO A 131 -9.00 25.52 1.10
N ASP A 132 -9.75 24.81 0.25
CA ASP A 132 -9.74 23.33 0.20
C ASP A 132 -8.63 22.79 -0.72
N ILE A 133 -8.05 23.64 -1.59
CA ILE A 133 -6.93 23.30 -2.47
C ILE A 133 -5.58 23.42 -1.74
N ASP A 134 -5.46 24.34 -0.78
CA ASP A 134 -4.19 24.70 -0.15
C ASP A 134 -3.90 23.98 1.19
N GLN A 135 -4.68 22.97 1.55
CA GLN A 135 -4.52 22.25 2.82
C GLN A 135 -3.85 20.88 2.65
N VAL A 136 -2.87 20.60 3.52
CA VAL A 136 -2.38 19.24 3.73
C VAL A 136 -3.54 18.38 4.23
N ARG A 137 -3.86 17.32 3.50
CA ARG A 137 -4.89 16.35 3.88
C ARG A 137 -4.20 15.05 4.29
N ASN A 138 -4.18 14.78 5.59
CA ASN A 138 -3.68 13.52 6.12
C ASN A 138 -4.87 12.65 6.52
N GLY A 139 -5.24 11.71 5.63
CA GLY A 139 -6.21 10.67 5.89
C GLY A 139 -5.57 9.34 6.30
N SER A 140 -4.28 9.34 6.67
CA SER A 140 -3.55 8.14 7.08
C SER A 140 -4.16 7.56 8.35
N ARG A 141 -4.07 6.24 8.49
CA ARG A 141 -4.66 5.50 9.61
C ARG A 141 -3.67 4.59 10.28
N ILE A 142 -3.74 4.56 11.61
CA ILE A 142 -3.07 3.59 12.45
C ILE A 142 -4.04 2.45 12.76
N ILE A 143 -3.56 1.21 12.65
CA ILE A 143 -4.34 0.01 12.99
C ILE A 143 -3.60 -0.76 14.07
N GLN A 144 -4.24 -0.92 15.22
CA GLN A 144 -3.69 -1.60 16.38
C GLN A 144 -4.59 -2.74 16.86
N VAL A 145 -3.99 -3.68 17.58
CA VAL A 145 -4.71 -4.72 18.32
C VAL A 145 -4.67 -4.39 19.80
N ASN A 146 -5.83 -4.39 20.44
CA ASN A 146 -6.01 -4.15 21.87
C ASN A 146 -5.67 -5.43 22.66
N GLN A 147 -5.51 -5.28 23.98
CA GLN A 147 -5.18 -6.41 24.88
C GLN A 147 -6.24 -7.53 24.88
N ASP A 148 -7.50 -7.21 24.57
CA ASP A 148 -8.60 -8.17 24.47
C ASP A 148 -8.68 -8.86 23.08
N GLY A 149 -7.74 -8.55 22.18
CA GLY A 149 -7.70 -9.08 20.82
C GLY A 149 -8.59 -8.34 19.82
N SER A 150 -9.38 -7.35 20.26
CA SER A 150 -10.13 -6.49 19.34
C SER A 150 -9.17 -5.55 18.60
N SER A 151 -9.55 -5.07 17.41
CA SER A 151 -8.75 -4.08 16.68
C SER A 151 -9.38 -2.69 16.68
N CYS A 152 -8.54 -1.68 16.55
CA CYS A 152 -8.93 -0.28 16.39
C CYS A 152 -8.24 0.30 15.15
N CYS A 153 -8.94 1.17 14.42
CA CYS A 153 -8.43 1.85 13.24
C CYS A 153 -8.71 3.36 13.33
N GLU A 154 -7.69 4.16 13.60
CA GLU A 154 -7.86 5.60 13.89
C GLU A 154 -7.09 6.46 12.90
N VAL A 155 -7.56 7.68 12.66
CA VAL A 155 -6.80 8.67 11.87
C VAL A 155 -5.61 9.14 12.69
N ILE A 156 -4.43 9.14 12.08
CA ILE A 156 -3.19 9.62 12.71
C ILE A 156 -2.82 11.00 12.16
N LYS A 157 -2.46 11.93 13.06
CA LYS A 157 -2.00 13.28 12.68
C LYS A 157 -0.52 13.31 12.27
N SER A 158 0.26 12.38 12.83
CA SER A 158 1.68 12.26 12.56
C SER A 158 1.96 12.04 11.07
N LEU A 159 3.11 12.55 10.63
CA LEU A 159 3.69 12.26 9.33
C LEU A 159 4.87 11.29 9.44
N ASP A 160 5.14 10.80 10.64
CA ASP A 160 6.23 9.87 10.88
C ASP A 160 5.78 8.42 10.66
N CYS A 161 6.74 7.56 10.37
CA CYS A 161 6.59 6.12 10.32
C CYS A 161 7.88 5.44 10.81
N GLY A 162 7.80 4.15 11.09
CA GLY A 162 8.93 3.36 11.60
C GLY A 162 9.23 2.15 10.74
N LEU A 163 10.42 1.57 10.91
CA LEU A 163 10.89 0.28 10.38
C LEU A 163 10.92 0.16 8.85
N MET A 164 9.76 0.23 8.20
CA MET A 164 9.58 0.12 6.76
C MET A 164 8.30 0.81 6.31
N VAL A 165 8.32 1.34 5.09
CA VAL A 165 7.13 1.81 4.39
C VAL A 165 7.29 1.62 2.88
N ASN A 166 6.24 1.13 2.23
CA ASN A 166 6.14 1.00 0.79
C ASN A 166 5.09 1.99 0.30
N LEU A 167 5.51 2.95 -0.53
CA LEU A 167 4.70 4.08 -0.97
C LEU A 167 4.53 4.09 -2.48
N PHE A 168 3.32 4.36 -2.94
CA PHE A 168 3.05 4.89 -4.26
C PHE A 168 2.92 6.41 -4.17
N GLY A 169 3.67 7.11 -5.01
CA GLY A 169 3.68 8.57 -5.12
C GLY A 169 3.19 9.04 -6.48
N SER A 170 2.46 10.15 -6.51
CA SER A 170 2.05 10.86 -7.73
C SER A 170 1.77 12.34 -7.43
N SER A 171 1.48 13.16 -8.43
CA SER A 171 0.95 14.52 -8.21
C SER A 171 -0.46 14.50 -7.60
N GLY A 172 -1.16 13.37 -7.70
CA GLY A 172 -2.54 13.22 -7.21
C GLY A 172 -3.59 13.72 -8.20
N ASP A 173 -3.19 13.97 -9.44
CA ASP A 173 -4.03 14.48 -10.52
C ASP A 173 -5.06 13.43 -10.97
N THR A 174 -6.15 13.90 -11.55
CA THR A 174 -6.99 13.06 -12.41
C THR A 174 -6.21 12.64 -13.66
N GLY A 175 -6.67 11.57 -14.30
CA GLY A 175 -6.12 11.11 -15.56
C GLY A 175 -6.38 9.62 -15.80
N PRO A 176 -5.80 9.05 -16.87
CA PRO A 176 -5.96 7.64 -17.19
C PRO A 176 -5.42 6.73 -16.09
N VAL A 177 -6.23 5.79 -15.63
CA VAL A 177 -5.87 4.75 -14.64
C VAL A 177 -6.44 3.39 -15.05
N LEU A 178 -5.88 2.32 -14.49
CA LEU A 178 -6.44 0.97 -14.62
C LEU A 178 -7.61 0.83 -13.65
N LYS A 179 -8.83 0.68 -14.18
CA LYS A 179 -9.99 0.20 -13.41
C LYS A 179 -10.06 -1.31 -13.52
N ILE A 180 -10.00 -1.98 -12.38
CA ILE A 180 -10.05 -3.44 -12.27
C ILE A 180 -11.27 -3.83 -11.43
N THR A 181 -12.04 -4.80 -11.90
CA THR A 181 -13.06 -5.47 -11.10
C THR A 181 -12.84 -6.97 -11.17
N ALA A 182 -12.90 -7.67 -10.05
CA ALA A 182 -12.79 -9.12 -9.99
C ALA A 182 -13.76 -9.69 -8.97
N ARG A 183 -14.44 -10.79 -9.29
CA ARG A 183 -15.44 -11.43 -8.43
C ARG A 183 -15.31 -12.95 -8.49
N THR A 184 -15.56 -13.58 -7.34
CA THR A 184 -15.54 -15.04 -7.14
C THR A 184 -14.18 -15.62 -7.52
N ARG A 185 -13.26 -15.67 -6.55
CA ARG A 185 -11.97 -16.32 -6.76
C ARG A 185 -12.17 -17.82 -7.00
N THR A 186 -11.58 -18.33 -8.07
CA THR A 186 -11.61 -19.75 -8.46
C THR A 186 -10.22 -20.38 -8.49
N GLY A 187 -9.16 -19.56 -8.49
CA GLY A 187 -7.78 -19.99 -8.47
C GLY A 187 -7.08 -19.77 -7.12
N GLU A 188 -5.80 -20.11 -7.07
CA GLU A 188 -5.01 -20.09 -5.83
C GLU A 188 -4.53 -18.69 -5.43
N GLN A 189 -4.37 -17.78 -6.39
CA GLN A 189 -3.73 -16.48 -6.15
C GLN A 189 -4.71 -15.50 -5.51
N ASN A 190 -4.28 -14.77 -4.49
CA ASN A 190 -5.04 -13.61 -4.01
C ASN A 190 -5.12 -12.51 -5.11
N PHE A 191 -5.89 -11.45 -4.87
CA PHE A 191 -6.14 -10.41 -5.87
C PHE A 191 -4.86 -9.75 -6.42
N THR A 192 -4.01 -9.27 -5.52
CA THR A 192 -2.76 -8.56 -5.79
C THR A 192 -1.67 -9.45 -6.38
N ASN A 193 -1.53 -10.69 -5.88
CA ASN A 193 -0.63 -11.70 -6.44
C ASN A 193 -1.03 -12.09 -7.86
N CYS A 194 -2.33 -12.24 -8.13
CA CYS A 194 -2.81 -12.54 -9.48
C CYS A 194 -2.40 -11.44 -10.48
N ILE A 195 -2.47 -10.17 -10.07
CA ILE A 195 -2.02 -9.04 -10.89
C ILE A 195 -0.49 -9.10 -11.11
N ARG A 196 0.31 -9.10 -10.03
CA ARG A 196 1.78 -9.01 -10.16
C ARG A 196 2.39 -10.22 -10.85
N LEU A 197 1.87 -11.43 -10.59
CA LEU A 197 2.39 -12.66 -11.19
C LEU A 197 2.02 -12.77 -12.67
N GLY A 198 0.84 -12.29 -13.07
CA GLY A 198 0.47 -12.21 -14.49
C GLY A 198 1.39 -11.26 -15.27
N LEU A 199 1.80 -10.15 -14.65
CA LEU A 199 2.79 -9.24 -15.23
C LEU A 199 4.20 -9.87 -15.25
N ALA A 200 4.58 -10.60 -14.19
CA ALA A 200 5.86 -11.28 -14.11
C ALA A 200 5.99 -12.38 -15.18
N ASP A 201 4.95 -13.18 -15.40
CA ASP A 201 4.90 -14.20 -16.44
C ASP A 201 5.06 -13.60 -17.84
N HIS A 202 4.48 -12.42 -18.07
CA HIS A 202 4.52 -11.77 -19.38
C HIS A 202 5.85 -11.04 -19.66
N TYR A 203 6.34 -10.23 -18.72
CA TYR A 203 7.49 -9.33 -18.93
C TYR A 203 8.81 -9.88 -18.38
N GLY A 204 8.75 -10.79 -17.41
CA GLY A 204 9.92 -11.35 -16.73
C GLY A 204 10.82 -10.30 -16.08
N ASP A 205 12.08 -10.69 -15.90
CA ASP A 205 13.14 -9.84 -15.34
C ASP A 205 13.61 -8.76 -16.33
N SER A 206 13.28 -8.90 -17.61
CA SER A 206 13.73 -7.98 -18.66
C SER A 206 13.02 -6.62 -18.62
N ARG A 207 11.81 -6.56 -18.06
CA ARG A 207 10.99 -5.36 -17.97
C ARG A 207 10.15 -5.37 -16.70
N PRO A 208 10.76 -5.08 -15.52
CA PRO A 208 10.04 -5.07 -14.25
C PRO A 208 8.94 -4.00 -14.26
N ILE A 209 7.73 -4.38 -13.86
CA ILE A 209 6.55 -3.52 -13.74
C ILE A 209 6.25 -3.30 -12.26
N SER A 210 6.09 -2.04 -11.87
CA SER A 210 5.72 -1.66 -10.50
C SER A 210 4.40 -0.89 -10.53
N LEU A 211 3.43 -1.32 -9.74
CA LEU A 211 2.09 -0.74 -9.67
C LEU A 211 1.78 -0.27 -8.24
N GLY A 212 0.95 0.75 -8.13
CA GLY A 212 0.36 1.14 -6.87
C GLY A 212 -1.00 1.81 -7.06
N GLY A 213 -1.73 1.96 -5.98
CA GLY A 213 -3.09 2.51 -6.03
C GLY A 213 -3.94 2.06 -4.86
N VAL A 214 -5.25 2.06 -5.12
CA VAL A 214 -6.26 1.67 -4.14
C VAL A 214 -7.13 0.56 -4.71
N PHE A 215 -7.54 -0.37 -3.85
CA PHE A 215 -8.68 -1.23 -4.11
C PHE A 215 -9.60 -1.30 -2.91
N ILE A 216 -10.85 -1.69 -3.14
CA ILE A 216 -11.81 -1.99 -2.09
C ILE A 216 -12.22 -3.45 -2.19
N LEU A 217 -12.17 -4.15 -1.06
CA LEU A 217 -12.89 -5.39 -0.86
C LEU A 217 -14.37 -5.00 -0.68
N LYS A 218 -15.19 -5.14 -1.72
CA LYS A 218 -16.60 -4.72 -1.75
C LYS A 218 -17.54 -5.72 -1.12
N ALA A 219 -17.24 -7.01 -1.26
CA ALA A 219 -18.00 -8.11 -0.71
C ALA A 219 -17.06 -9.26 -0.32
N GLY A 220 -17.53 -10.14 0.58
CA GLY A 220 -16.78 -11.25 1.11
C GLY A 220 -15.90 -10.87 2.31
N LYS A 221 -14.96 -11.76 2.62
CA LYS A 221 -14.12 -11.71 3.82
C LYS A 221 -12.67 -11.93 3.43
N ALA A 222 -11.73 -11.31 4.14
CA ALA A 222 -10.31 -11.53 3.92
C ALA A 222 -9.55 -11.69 5.23
N LYS A 223 -8.39 -12.36 5.14
CA LYS A 223 -7.46 -12.53 6.24
C LYS A 223 -6.48 -11.37 6.26
N PHE A 224 -6.26 -10.84 7.45
CA PHE A 224 -5.35 -9.76 7.75
C PHE A 224 -4.41 -10.15 8.89
N HIS A 225 -3.30 -9.44 9.04
CA HIS A 225 -2.59 -9.39 10.30
C HIS A 225 -2.48 -7.97 10.83
N ILE A 226 -2.35 -7.87 12.15
CA ILE A 226 -2.00 -6.65 12.87
C ILE A 226 -0.86 -7.03 13.79
N MET A 227 0.29 -6.36 13.64
CA MET A 227 1.39 -6.51 14.58
C MET A 227 0.94 -6.02 15.97
N PRO A 228 1.07 -6.84 17.03
CA PRO A 228 0.93 -6.35 18.40
C PRO A 228 2.17 -5.53 18.78
N ASP A 229 2.18 -5.02 20.02
CA ASP A 229 3.33 -4.29 20.52
C ASP A 229 4.62 -5.14 20.50
N PHE A 230 5.77 -4.46 20.49
CA PHE A 230 7.06 -5.14 20.41
C PHE A 230 7.25 -6.12 21.57
N PRO A 231 7.90 -7.28 21.34
CA PRO A 231 8.23 -8.18 22.42
C PRO A 231 9.10 -7.47 23.46
N LYS A 232 8.94 -7.84 24.73
CA LYS A 232 9.84 -7.39 25.79
C LYS A 232 11.29 -7.77 25.47
N GLU A 233 12.23 -7.01 26.01
CA GLU A 233 13.66 -7.21 25.77
C GLU A 233 14.13 -8.64 26.10
N GLU A 234 13.59 -9.27 27.15
CA GLU A 234 13.92 -10.66 27.50
C GLU A 234 13.49 -11.71 26.44
N ASN A 235 12.60 -11.34 25.52
CA ASN A 235 12.10 -12.19 24.44
C ASN A 235 12.70 -11.84 23.07
N LEU A 236 13.71 -10.95 23.03
CA LEU A 236 14.41 -10.55 21.81
C LEU A 236 15.86 -11.07 21.80
N PRO A 237 16.44 -11.36 20.62
CA PRO A 237 15.82 -11.34 19.29
C PRO A 237 14.76 -12.44 19.11
N PHE A 238 13.91 -12.29 18.09
CA PHE A 238 13.09 -13.40 17.61
C PHE A 238 13.99 -14.60 17.28
N ARG A 239 13.60 -15.78 17.74
CA ARG A 239 14.32 -17.04 17.53
C ARG A 239 14.42 -17.37 16.04
N ASP A 240 13.31 -17.24 15.33
CA ASP A 240 13.16 -17.60 13.92
C ASP A 240 11.92 -16.91 13.31
N ARG A 241 11.75 -17.07 11.99
CA ARG A 241 10.60 -16.53 11.26
C ARG A 241 9.28 -17.14 11.72
N GLU A 242 9.28 -18.38 12.18
CA GLU A 242 8.08 -19.05 12.65
C GLU A 242 7.53 -18.39 13.92
N GLN A 243 8.40 -17.98 14.85
CA GLN A 243 8.00 -17.23 16.03
C GLN A 243 7.35 -15.89 15.63
N LEU A 244 7.95 -15.15 14.70
CA LEU A 244 7.37 -13.90 14.21
C LEU A 244 6.00 -14.16 13.57
N GLU A 245 5.93 -15.10 12.63
CA GLU A 245 4.77 -15.30 11.77
C GLU A 245 3.62 -16.04 12.45
N LYS A 246 3.88 -16.97 13.38
CA LYS A 246 2.84 -17.82 13.98
C LYS A 246 2.58 -17.53 15.45
N GLU A 247 3.55 -16.99 16.18
CA GLU A 247 3.43 -16.76 17.63
C GLU A 247 3.21 -15.27 17.97
N TRP A 248 3.85 -14.34 17.25
CA TRP A 248 3.76 -12.91 17.53
C TRP A 248 2.69 -12.18 16.70
N LEU A 249 2.63 -12.38 15.38
CA LEU A 249 1.60 -11.74 14.56
C LEU A 249 0.19 -12.17 14.98
N THR A 250 -0.71 -11.19 15.12
CA THR A 250 -2.13 -11.47 15.35
C THR A 250 -2.88 -11.47 14.03
N TYR A 251 -3.65 -12.52 13.76
CA TYR A 251 -4.42 -12.67 12.53
C TYR A 251 -5.91 -12.44 12.75
N HIS A 252 -6.52 -11.75 11.81
CA HIS A 252 -7.91 -11.31 11.89
C HIS A 252 -8.63 -11.56 10.57
N ASP A 253 -9.87 -12.01 10.66
CA ASP A 253 -10.74 -12.12 9.49
C ASP A 253 -11.70 -10.91 9.50
N PHE A 254 -11.63 -10.09 8.45
CA PHE A 254 -12.52 -8.94 8.32
C PHE A 254 -13.42 -9.06 7.09
N GLU A 255 -14.70 -8.80 7.30
CA GLU A 255 -15.70 -8.69 6.24
C GLU A 255 -15.62 -7.31 5.57
N ALA A 256 -15.97 -7.29 4.29
CA ALA A 256 -16.22 -6.09 3.51
C ALA A 256 -17.22 -5.11 4.20
N PRO A 257 -17.20 -3.82 3.84
CA PRO A 257 -16.22 -3.17 2.98
C PRO A 257 -14.91 -2.85 3.71
N VAL A 258 -13.77 -3.02 3.03
CA VAL A 258 -12.45 -2.58 3.52
C VAL A 258 -11.65 -1.96 2.38
N ILE A 259 -11.11 -0.76 2.59
CA ILE A 259 -10.30 0.00 1.62
C ILE A 259 -8.85 -0.40 1.80
N CYS A 260 -8.14 -0.66 0.71
CA CYS A 260 -6.80 -1.22 0.70
C CYS A 260 -5.86 -0.40 -0.19
N LEU A 261 -4.75 0.04 0.39
CA LEU A 261 -3.70 0.80 -0.28
C LEU A 261 -2.56 -0.15 -0.58
N THR A 262 -2.20 -0.27 -1.86
CA THR A 262 -1.33 -1.34 -2.33
C THR A 262 -0.14 -0.82 -3.13
N VAL A 263 0.99 -1.47 -2.94
CA VAL A 263 2.20 -1.36 -3.76
C VAL A 263 2.64 -2.77 -4.13
N MET A 264 2.93 -3.01 -5.40
CA MET A 264 3.34 -4.33 -5.88
C MET A 264 4.33 -4.24 -7.04
N HIS A 265 5.16 -5.26 -7.16
CA HIS A 265 6.20 -5.39 -8.19
C HIS A 265 6.08 -6.75 -8.88
N SER A 266 6.31 -6.79 -10.20
CA SER A 266 6.35 -8.06 -10.93
C SER A 266 7.64 -8.85 -10.66
N SER A 267 8.78 -8.16 -10.56
CA SER A 267 10.11 -8.74 -10.41
C SER A 267 11.09 -7.76 -9.74
N ASP A 268 12.19 -8.28 -9.17
CA ASP A 268 13.29 -7.51 -8.58
C ASP A 268 14.64 -7.97 -9.18
N PRO A 269 14.88 -7.74 -10.48
CA PRO A 269 16.08 -8.22 -11.17
C PRO A 269 17.37 -7.58 -10.65
N GLU A 270 17.26 -6.36 -10.11
CA GLU A 270 18.36 -5.58 -9.54
C GLU A 270 18.70 -6.00 -8.10
N ARG A 271 17.93 -6.94 -7.52
CA ARG A 271 18.10 -7.46 -6.15
C ARG A 271 18.12 -6.33 -5.12
N LEU A 272 17.20 -5.38 -5.27
CA LEU A 272 17.03 -4.24 -4.35
C LEU A 272 16.46 -4.66 -2.99
N GLY A 273 15.98 -5.91 -2.90
CA GLY A 273 15.29 -6.42 -1.72
C GLY A 273 13.92 -5.79 -1.61
N LEU A 274 13.22 -5.63 -2.73
CA LEU A 274 11.89 -5.03 -2.78
C LEU A 274 10.88 -5.89 -2.02
N ARG A 275 9.96 -5.24 -1.31
CA ARG A 275 8.76 -5.89 -0.83
C ARG A 275 7.81 -6.09 -2.03
N MET A 276 7.87 -7.29 -2.63
CA MET A 276 7.16 -7.62 -3.88
C MET A 276 5.65 -7.34 -3.85
N GLU A 277 5.04 -7.38 -2.68
CA GLU A 277 3.66 -6.96 -2.45
C GLU A 277 3.52 -6.44 -1.01
N HIS A 278 2.92 -5.26 -0.86
CA HIS A 278 2.56 -4.71 0.44
C HIS A 278 1.22 -3.96 0.36
N THR A 279 0.25 -4.43 1.13
CA THR A 279 -1.09 -3.86 1.13
C THR A 279 -1.60 -3.67 2.56
N HIS A 280 -1.86 -2.43 2.96
CA HIS A 280 -2.51 -2.11 4.23
C HIS A 280 -3.90 -1.57 3.98
N CYS A 281 -4.83 -1.96 4.84
CA CYS A 281 -6.25 -1.69 4.65
C CYS A 281 -6.87 -1.04 5.88
N PHE A 282 -8.01 -0.39 5.69
CA PHE A 282 -8.77 0.29 6.73
C PHE A 282 -10.27 0.37 6.39
N GLU A 283 -11.10 0.46 7.43
CA GLU A 283 -12.53 0.77 7.33
C GLU A 283 -12.81 2.20 7.79
N VAL A 284 -13.72 2.90 7.11
CA VAL A 284 -14.09 4.28 7.43
C VAL A 284 -15.28 4.38 8.38
N GLU A 285 -16.25 3.48 8.28
CA GLU A 285 -17.54 3.65 8.97
C GLU A 285 -17.47 3.42 10.48
N ARG A 286 -16.84 2.32 10.91
CA ARG A 286 -16.83 1.92 12.32
C ARG A 286 -15.45 1.98 12.96
N ASN A 287 -14.39 2.21 12.17
CA ASN A 287 -13.02 2.34 12.68
C ASN A 287 -12.55 1.07 13.44
N ARG A 288 -12.98 -0.12 13.01
CA ARG A 288 -12.70 -1.40 13.70
C ARG A 288 -12.02 -2.45 12.84
N LYS A 289 -11.72 -2.16 11.57
CA LYS A 289 -11.12 -3.13 10.65
C LYS A 289 -9.94 -2.50 9.93
N GLY A 290 -8.93 -3.31 9.69
CA GLY A 290 -7.77 -2.92 8.89
C GLY A 290 -6.53 -3.75 9.22
N GLY A 291 -5.38 -3.27 8.78
CA GLY A 291 -4.09 -3.93 8.96
C GLY A 291 -3.55 -4.48 7.64
N HIS A 292 -2.63 -5.42 7.73
CA HIS A 292 -1.94 -5.99 6.57
C HIS A 292 -2.77 -7.08 5.89
N TYR A 293 -3.16 -6.87 4.63
CA TYR A 293 -3.91 -7.85 3.84
C TYR A 293 -3.07 -9.06 3.46
N HIS A 294 -3.65 -10.26 3.58
CA HIS A 294 -3.06 -11.51 3.09
C HIS A 294 -3.79 -12.06 1.87
N TYR A 295 -5.08 -12.40 2.02
CA TYR A 295 -5.88 -13.01 0.95
C TYR A 295 -7.36 -13.02 1.32
N ASP A 296 -8.25 -13.04 0.32
CA ASP A 296 -9.66 -13.35 0.57
C ASP A 296 -9.86 -14.79 0.99
N LEU A 297 -10.87 -14.98 1.82
CA LEU A 297 -11.31 -16.26 2.32
C LEU A 297 -12.50 -16.74 1.48
N GLN A 298 -12.44 -18.01 1.09
CA GLN A 298 -13.48 -18.66 0.27
C GLN A 298 -14.48 -19.45 1.13
N ASP A 299 -14.35 -19.40 2.45
CA ASP A 299 -15.27 -20.04 3.38
C ASP A 299 -16.53 -19.18 3.59
N GLY A 300 -17.67 -19.81 3.90
CA GLY A 300 -18.89 -19.09 4.27
C GLY A 300 -19.85 -18.74 3.12
N GLY A 301 -19.54 -19.09 1.87
CA GLY A 301 -20.50 -19.03 0.75
C GLY A 301 -20.77 -17.64 0.16
N GLU A 302 -20.22 -16.57 0.75
CA GLU A 302 -20.23 -15.23 0.15
C GLU A 302 -19.09 -15.09 -0.85
N GLU A 303 -19.41 -14.60 -2.05
CA GLU A 303 -18.42 -14.40 -3.09
C GLU A 303 -17.65 -13.10 -2.86
N VAL A 304 -16.31 -13.19 -2.91
CA VAL A 304 -15.46 -12.01 -2.88
C VAL A 304 -15.71 -11.12 -4.10
N GLU A 305 -15.78 -9.80 -3.89
CA GLU A 305 -15.81 -8.80 -4.96
C GLU A 305 -14.79 -7.70 -4.69
N TYR A 306 -13.98 -7.38 -5.69
CA TYR A 306 -12.97 -6.34 -5.67
C TYR A 306 -13.26 -5.26 -6.72
N GLU A 307 -12.97 -4.01 -6.38
CA GLU A 307 -12.84 -2.91 -7.34
C GLU A 307 -11.55 -2.12 -7.03
N ALA A 308 -10.75 -1.85 -8.05
CA ALA A 308 -9.47 -1.17 -7.89
C ALA A 308 -9.26 -0.07 -8.94
N TYR A 309 -8.51 0.94 -8.53
CA TYR A 309 -7.89 1.95 -9.38
C TYR A 309 -6.38 1.93 -9.13
N LEU A 310 -5.63 1.51 -10.14
CA LEU A 310 -4.17 1.39 -10.07
C LEU A 310 -3.50 2.23 -11.16
N ASN A 311 -2.26 2.65 -10.89
CA ASN A 311 -1.40 3.26 -11.89
C ASN A 311 0.00 2.62 -11.87
N VAL A 312 0.77 2.87 -12.94
CA VAL A 312 2.09 2.28 -13.14
C VAL A 312 3.20 3.29 -12.87
N ALA A 313 4.17 2.91 -12.05
CA ALA A 313 5.29 3.75 -11.70
C ALA A 313 6.35 3.77 -12.81
N SER A 314 6.84 4.97 -13.11
CA SER A 314 7.98 5.20 -14.02
C SER A 314 9.33 5.18 -13.30
N THR A 315 9.32 5.24 -11.96
CA THR A 315 10.54 5.22 -11.13
C THR A 315 10.28 4.45 -9.84
N VAL A 316 11.26 3.64 -9.42
CA VAL A 316 11.33 3.04 -8.09
C VAL A 316 12.50 3.65 -7.33
N TYR A 317 12.23 4.18 -6.14
CA TYR A 317 13.23 4.65 -5.19
C TYR A 317 13.45 3.59 -4.12
N ARG A 318 14.70 3.20 -3.91
CA ARG A 318 15.08 2.39 -2.75
C ARG A 318 15.74 3.31 -1.73
N ILE A 319 15.10 3.48 -0.59
CA ILE A 319 15.52 4.43 0.44
C ILE A 319 15.91 3.66 1.69
N ASP A 320 17.12 3.93 2.18
CA ASP A 320 17.64 3.41 3.44
C ASP A 320 17.53 1.88 3.56
N ARG A 321 17.96 1.18 2.52
CA ARG A 321 17.98 -0.28 2.49
C ARG A 321 18.81 -0.82 3.67
N PRO A 322 18.23 -1.63 4.58
CA PRO A 322 19.01 -2.25 5.63
C PRO A 322 19.96 -3.31 5.06
N GLU A 323 21.10 -3.48 5.72
CA GLU A 323 21.99 -4.61 5.46
C GLU A 323 21.24 -5.92 5.80
N ALA A 324 21.44 -6.94 4.96
CA ALA A 324 20.77 -8.24 5.09
C ALA A 324 21.44 -9.13 6.14
#